data_AF-A0A2K3UT56-F1
#
_entry.id   AF-A0A2K3UT56-F1
#
_cell.length_a   1.000
_cell.length_b   1.000
_cell.length_c   1.000
_cell.angle_alpha   90.00
_cell.angle_beta   90.00
_cell.angle_gamma   90.00
#
_symmetry.space_group_name_H-M   'P 1'
#
loop_
_entity.id
_entity.type
_entity.pdbx_description
1 polymer ?
#
loop_
_entity_poly.entity_id
_entity_poly.type
_entity_poly.pdbx_seq_one_letter_code
_entity_poly.pdbx_strand_id
1 'polypeptide(L)'
;MRWIRLKSVPVSLALGLGTLASAQTGPQGGQAPTLTPEMRARMAQMQPVIDLAQTVRLLPELEKNAATAVNRAQAKALLTILTTLQRSSAVQPNDARKYLTQIEDRILTEKQLSALDGLVIKAEAERAAQRARRPAGGAAGQARIPGLPGGGFGGQRPGGPAGQGGAGGQNAQPGSFNPFREGRGADALGAYIAALRKK
;
A
#
# COMPACT_ATOMS: atom_id res chain seq x y z
N MET A 1 -9.80 -12.41 11.92
CA MET A 1 -8.66 -13.37 11.95
C MET A 1 -8.81 -14.38 13.09
N ARG A 2 -9.17 -15.64 12.80
CA ARG A 2 -9.24 -16.74 13.77
C ARG A 2 -7.84 -17.34 13.97
N TRP A 3 -7.30 -17.22 15.17
CA TRP A 3 -6.01 -17.77 15.56
C TRP A 3 -6.18 -19.24 15.92
N ILE A 4 -5.64 -20.13 15.11
CA ILE A 4 -5.55 -21.56 15.41
C ILE A 4 -4.40 -21.74 16.42
N ARG A 5 -4.72 -22.15 17.65
CA ARG A 5 -3.73 -22.54 18.66
C ARG A 5 -3.12 -23.89 18.27
N LEU A 6 -1.96 -23.89 17.62
CA LEU A 6 -1.12 -25.09 17.51
C LEU A 6 -0.33 -25.27 18.81
N LYS A 7 -0.48 -26.45 19.40
CA LYS A 7 0.23 -26.89 20.59
C LYS A 7 1.69 -27.16 20.23
N SER A 8 2.58 -26.51 20.97
CA SER A 8 4.02 -26.60 20.89
C SER A 8 4.52 -28.02 21.18
N VAL A 9 5.37 -28.55 20.31
CA VAL A 9 6.24 -29.71 20.58
C VAL A 9 7.69 -29.22 20.44
N PRO A 10 8.53 -29.29 21.49
CA PRO A 10 9.93 -28.92 21.39
C PRO A 10 10.72 -30.10 20.80
N VAL A 11 11.26 -29.93 19.60
CA VAL A 11 12.34 -30.78 19.08
C VAL A 11 13.61 -29.95 19.10
N SER A 12 14.44 -30.20 20.11
CA SER A 12 15.81 -29.75 20.17
C SER A 12 16.64 -30.56 19.18
N LEU A 13 17.31 -29.89 18.23
CA LEU A 13 18.38 -30.53 17.47
C LEU A 13 19.56 -29.56 17.27
N ALA A 14 20.62 -29.89 18.02
CA ALA A 14 22.04 -29.89 17.71
C ALA A 14 22.71 -28.71 16.96
N LEU A 15 23.77 -28.25 17.62
CA LEU A 15 24.85 -27.40 17.13
C LEU A 15 25.48 -27.94 15.83
N GLY A 16 25.75 -27.03 14.90
CA GLY A 16 26.67 -27.22 13.79
C GLY A 16 27.54 -25.98 13.59
N LEU A 17 28.82 -26.10 13.94
CA LEU A 17 29.91 -25.17 13.63
C LEU A 17 30.08 -25.02 12.11
N GLY A 18 30.34 -23.81 11.61
CA GLY A 18 30.63 -23.61 10.19
C GLY A 18 31.04 -22.18 9.83
N THR A 19 32.35 -21.92 9.94
CA THR A 19 33.17 -20.96 9.17
C THR A 19 32.85 -19.45 9.23
N LEU A 20 33.77 -18.71 9.85
CA LEU A 20 34.05 -17.30 9.57
C LEU A 20 34.26 -17.06 8.06
N ALA A 21 33.37 -16.30 7.42
CA ALA A 21 33.66 -15.65 6.16
C ALA A 21 34.28 -14.27 6.45
N SER A 22 35.53 -14.12 6.02
CA SER A 22 36.32 -12.90 6.08
C SER A 22 35.62 -11.74 5.36
N ALA A 23 35.73 -10.58 5.99
CA ALA A 23 35.24 -9.30 5.50
C ALA A 23 35.77 -8.95 4.10
N GLN A 24 34.86 -8.79 3.14
CA GLN A 24 35.14 -8.02 1.93
C GLN A 24 34.80 -6.55 2.22
N THR A 25 35.85 -5.77 2.50
CA THR A 25 35.80 -4.31 2.51
C THR A 25 36.11 -3.82 1.09
N GLY A 26 35.06 -3.36 0.40
CA GLY A 26 35.17 -2.57 -0.83
C GLY A 26 34.41 -1.25 -0.64
N PRO A 27 35.05 -0.07 -0.81
CA PRO A 27 34.38 1.21 -0.67
C PRO A 27 33.76 1.69 -1.99
N GLN A 28 32.68 2.46 -1.84
CA GLN A 28 32.07 3.40 -2.80
C GLN A 28 31.22 2.86 -3.95
N GLY A 29 29.90 3.08 -3.82
CA GLY A 29 28.97 3.06 -4.95
C GLY A 29 27.49 3.06 -4.55
N GLY A 30 26.98 4.18 -4.03
CA GLY A 30 25.54 4.45 -3.93
C GLY A 30 24.80 3.62 -2.87
N GLN A 31 24.98 3.97 -1.60
CA GLN A 31 24.12 3.48 -0.53
C GLN A 31 22.67 3.88 -0.84
N ALA A 32 21.85 2.90 -1.25
CA ALA A 32 20.40 3.04 -1.15
C ALA A 32 20.10 3.52 0.28
N PRO A 33 19.25 4.56 0.47
CA PRO A 33 18.99 5.10 1.79
C PRO A 33 18.54 3.97 2.71
N THR A 34 19.42 3.58 3.63
CA THR A 34 19.15 2.54 4.61
C THR A 34 18.11 3.12 5.56
N LEU A 35 16.89 2.57 5.49
CA LEU A 35 15.82 2.92 6.41
C LEU A 35 16.32 2.76 7.86
N THR A 36 16.33 3.86 8.63
CA THR A 36 16.68 3.79 10.05
C THR A 36 15.66 2.91 10.80
N PRO A 37 16.05 2.31 11.94
CA PRO A 37 15.13 1.51 12.75
C PRO A 37 13.84 2.27 13.12
N GLU A 38 13.95 3.56 13.41
CA GLU A 38 12.83 4.43 13.77
C GLU A 38 11.89 4.64 12.58
N MET A 39 12.44 4.84 11.38
CA MET A 39 11.63 4.94 10.16
C MET A 39 10.87 3.64 9.88
N ARG A 40 11.52 2.49 10.07
CA ARG A 40 10.88 1.18 9.92
C ARG A 40 9.72 1.00 10.91
N ALA A 41 9.94 1.36 12.18
CA ALA A 41 8.90 1.30 13.21
C ALA A 41 7.72 2.21 12.86
N ARG A 42 7.96 3.43 12.38
CA ARG A 42 6.91 4.35 11.93
C ARG A 42 6.11 3.81 10.74
N MET A 43 6.78 3.20 9.75
CA MET A 43 6.07 2.57 8.63
C MET A 43 5.19 1.41 9.09
N ALA A 44 5.71 0.56 10.00
CA ALA A 44 4.93 -0.54 10.57
C ALA A 44 3.70 -0.03 11.36
N GLN A 45 3.83 1.09 12.07
CA GLN A 45 2.69 1.73 12.76
C GLN A 45 1.64 2.24 11.77
N MET A 46 2.03 2.69 10.58
CA MET A 46 1.11 3.16 9.54
C MET A 46 0.46 2.02 8.74
N GLN A 47 0.88 0.76 8.92
CA GLN A 47 0.33 -0.39 8.23
C GLN A 47 -1.22 -0.45 8.24
N PRO A 48 -1.91 -0.23 9.39
CA PRO A 48 -3.38 -0.26 9.40
C PRO A 48 -4.03 0.82 8.54
N VAL A 49 -3.38 1.98 8.36
CA VAL A 49 -3.88 3.05 7.49
C VAL A 49 -3.77 2.62 6.03
N ILE A 50 -2.66 1.96 5.67
CA ILE A 50 -2.44 1.40 4.34
C ILE A 50 -3.45 0.30 4.04
N ASP A 51 -3.65 -0.62 4.98
CA ASP A 51 -4.61 -1.72 4.87
C ASP A 51 -6.04 -1.18 4.71
N LEU A 52 -6.44 -0.20 5.53
CA LEU A 52 -7.74 0.46 5.40
C LEU A 52 -7.91 1.12 4.03
N ALA A 53 -6.88 1.84 3.54
CA ALA A 53 -6.93 2.47 2.23
C ALA A 53 -7.09 1.43 1.10
N GLN A 54 -6.42 0.28 1.22
CA GLN A 54 -6.56 -0.81 0.28
C GLN A 54 -7.96 -1.44 0.32
N THR A 55 -8.48 -1.75 1.52
CA THR A 55 -9.82 -2.30 1.72
C THR A 55 -10.87 -1.36 1.13
N VAL A 56 -10.86 -0.08 1.49
CA VAL A 56 -11.81 0.93 1.00
C VAL A 56 -11.76 1.06 -0.53
N ARG A 57 -10.57 1.00 -1.13
CA ARG A 57 -10.41 1.05 -2.59
C ARG A 57 -11.03 -0.16 -3.30
N LEU A 58 -11.07 -1.31 -2.64
CA LEU A 58 -11.57 -2.56 -3.21
C LEU A 58 -13.05 -2.83 -2.90
N LEU A 59 -13.66 -2.15 -1.91
CA LEU A 59 -15.09 -2.27 -1.62
C LEU A 59 -16.01 -2.10 -2.86
N PRO A 60 -15.77 -1.15 -3.79
CA PRO A 60 -16.59 -1.02 -5.00
C PRO A 60 -16.53 -2.25 -5.92
N GLU A 61 -15.45 -3.02 -5.86
CA GLU A 61 -15.30 -4.21 -6.70
C GLU A 61 -16.24 -5.34 -6.25
N LEU A 62 -16.64 -5.37 -4.98
CA LEU A 62 -17.64 -6.33 -4.48
C LEU A 62 -19.00 -6.14 -5.15
N GLU A 63 -19.31 -4.92 -5.59
CA GLU A 63 -20.56 -4.57 -6.28
C GLU A 63 -20.65 -5.16 -7.69
N LYS A 64 -19.53 -5.55 -8.30
CA LYS A 64 -19.51 -6.13 -9.65
C LYS A 64 -20.14 -7.52 -9.71
N ASN A 65 -20.33 -8.16 -8.56
CA ASN A 65 -21.00 -9.44 -8.44
C ASN A 65 -22.17 -9.33 -7.45
N ALA A 66 -23.39 -9.57 -7.92
CA ALA A 66 -24.61 -9.48 -7.10
C ALA A 66 -24.57 -10.37 -5.85
N ALA A 67 -23.81 -11.46 -5.89
CA ALA A 67 -23.69 -12.41 -4.80
C ALA A 67 -22.75 -11.94 -3.67
N THR A 68 -21.98 -10.86 -3.91
CA THR A 68 -21.04 -10.22 -2.96
C THR A 68 -21.33 -8.73 -2.76
N ALA A 69 -22.24 -8.14 -3.55
CA ALA A 69 -22.64 -6.74 -3.41
C ALA A 69 -23.16 -6.44 -2.00
N VAL A 70 -22.86 -5.25 -1.49
CA VAL A 70 -23.33 -4.84 -0.16
C VAL A 70 -24.83 -4.57 -0.19
N ASN A 71 -25.53 -5.02 0.84
CA ASN A 71 -26.95 -4.76 1.00
C ASN A 71 -27.20 -3.35 1.56
N ARG A 72 -28.46 -2.92 1.62
CA ARG A 72 -28.85 -1.58 2.10
C ARG A 72 -28.42 -1.30 3.54
N ALA A 73 -28.47 -2.29 4.43
CA ALA A 73 -28.05 -2.11 5.83
C ALA A 73 -26.53 -1.92 5.94
N GLN A 74 -25.77 -2.74 5.22
CA GLN A 74 -24.31 -2.63 5.12
C GLN A 74 -23.91 -1.28 4.49
N ALA A 75 -24.59 -0.85 3.42
CA ALA A 75 -24.35 0.42 2.77
C ALA A 75 -24.50 1.61 3.73
N LYS A 76 -25.54 1.62 4.57
CA LYS A 76 -25.73 2.66 5.58
C LYS A 76 -24.60 2.68 6.62
N ALA A 77 -24.18 1.52 7.10
CA ALA A 77 -23.06 1.41 8.04
C ALA A 77 -21.73 1.87 7.41
N LEU A 78 -21.46 1.48 6.17
CA LEU A 78 -20.31 1.92 5.40
C LEU A 78 -20.33 3.44 5.19
N LEU A 79 -21.47 4.02 4.81
CA LEU A 79 -21.58 5.46 4.58
C LEU A 79 -21.14 6.26 5.82
N THR A 80 -21.51 5.84 7.03
CA THR A 80 -21.07 6.49 8.27
C THR A 80 -19.55 6.50 8.40
N ILE A 81 -18.90 5.36 8.17
CA ILE A 81 -17.44 5.23 8.27
C ILE A 81 -16.74 6.01 7.15
N LEU A 82 -17.15 5.80 5.90
CA LEU A 82 -16.52 6.37 4.72
C LEU A 82 -16.65 7.90 4.68
N THR A 83 -17.78 8.46 5.09
CA THR A 83 -17.94 9.92 5.19
C THR A 83 -17.11 10.51 6.33
N THR A 84 -16.92 9.77 7.43
CA THR A 84 -16.00 10.17 8.50
C THR A 84 -14.57 10.21 7.97
N LEU A 85 -14.10 9.15 7.30
CA LEU A 85 -12.77 9.08 6.69
C LEU A 85 -12.51 10.22 5.69
N GLN A 86 -13.49 10.57 4.87
CA GLN A 86 -13.39 11.65 3.89
C GLN A 86 -13.24 13.03 4.56
N ARG A 87 -13.88 13.25 5.71
CA ARG A 87 -13.90 14.55 6.42
C ARG A 87 -12.75 14.72 7.39
N SER A 88 -12.17 13.63 7.89
CA SER A 88 -11.07 13.68 8.85
C SER A 88 -9.87 14.45 8.28
N SER A 89 -9.23 15.26 9.12
CA SER A 89 -7.97 15.93 8.74
C SER A 89 -6.82 14.93 8.60
N ALA A 90 -6.83 13.86 9.39
CA ALA A 90 -5.84 12.79 9.41
C ALA A 90 -6.49 11.46 9.78
N VAL A 91 -5.87 10.34 9.38
CA VAL A 91 -6.27 9.01 9.83
C VAL A 91 -5.17 8.42 10.70
N GLN A 92 -5.46 8.28 12.00
CA GLN A 92 -4.52 7.72 12.96
C GLN A 92 -4.52 6.18 12.91
N PRO A 93 -3.39 5.52 13.21
CA PRO A 93 -3.30 4.05 13.18
C PRO A 93 -4.36 3.34 14.02
N ASN A 94 -4.66 3.86 15.21
CA ASN A 94 -5.65 3.26 16.11
C ASN A 94 -7.07 3.38 15.56
N ASP A 95 -7.41 4.50 14.95
CA ASP A 95 -8.73 4.68 14.33
C ASP A 95 -8.84 3.85 13.06
N ALA A 96 -7.77 3.74 12.27
CA ALA A 96 -7.73 2.84 11.12
C ALA A 96 -8.00 1.38 11.52
N ARG A 97 -7.37 0.89 12.60
CA ARG A 97 -7.67 -0.46 13.15
C ARG A 97 -9.13 -0.59 13.55
N LYS A 98 -9.70 0.40 14.24
CA LYS A 98 -11.12 0.38 14.63
C LYS A 98 -12.04 0.31 13.41
N TYR A 99 -11.78 1.12 12.39
CA TYR A 99 -12.58 1.12 11.17
C TYR A 99 -12.43 -0.18 10.38
N LEU A 100 -11.22 -0.74 10.29
CA LEU A 100 -11.01 -2.07 9.70
C LEU A 100 -11.83 -3.14 10.42
N THR A 101 -11.73 -3.23 11.75
CA THR A 101 -12.55 -4.17 12.54
C THR A 101 -14.04 -3.96 12.34
N GLN A 102 -14.52 -2.71 12.28
CA GLN A 102 -15.94 -2.45 12.01
C GLN A 102 -16.35 -2.91 10.60
N ILE A 103 -15.53 -2.62 9.59
CA ILE A 103 -15.82 -3.03 8.21
C ILE A 103 -15.79 -4.55 8.10
N GLU A 104 -14.70 -5.17 8.54
CA GLU A 104 -14.45 -6.59 8.29
C GLU A 104 -15.28 -7.50 9.20
N ASP A 105 -15.33 -7.23 10.51
CA ASP A 105 -15.96 -8.16 11.46
C ASP A 105 -17.46 -7.86 11.68
N ARG A 106 -17.93 -6.64 11.39
CA ARG A 106 -19.32 -6.23 11.72
C ARG A 106 -20.18 -5.89 10.52
N ILE A 107 -19.59 -5.43 9.43
CA ILE A 107 -20.35 -4.97 8.26
C ILE A 107 -20.31 -6.04 7.18
N LEU A 108 -19.13 -6.50 6.78
CA LEU A 108 -18.99 -7.48 5.72
C LEU A 108 -19.33 -8.90 6.21
N THR A 109 -19.90 -9.70 5.32
CA THR A 109 -20.13 -11.13 5.56
C THR A 109 -18.88 -11.94 5.24
N GLU A 110 -18.76 -13.16 5.76
CA GLU A 110 -17.64 -14.07 5.45
C GLU A 110 -17.42 -14.25 3.94
N LYS A 111 -18.52 -14.34 3.17
CA LYS A 111 -18.47 -14.45 1.72
C LYS A 111 -17.87 -13.20 1.05
N GLN A 112 -18.23 -12.02 1.55
CA GLN A 112 -17.70 -10.74 1.04
C GLN A 112 -16.24 -10.55 1.42
N LEU A 113 -15.86 -10.96 2.63
CA LEU A 113 -14.46 -10.98 3.07
C LEU A 113 -13.60 -11.87 2.18
N SER A 114 -14.04 -13.10 1.94
CA SER A 114 -13.32 -14.02 1.05
C SER A 114 -13.18 -13.47 -0.38
N ALA A 115 -14.21 -12.79 -0.89
CA ALA A 115 -14.13 -12.10 -2.18
C ALA A 115 -13.13 -10.92 -2.16
N LEU A 116 -13.11 -10.16 -1.07
CA LEU A 116 -12.18 -9.05 -0.87
C LEU A 116 -10.72 -9.54 -0.79
N ASP A 117 -10.46 -10.64 -0.08
CA ASP A 117 -9.13 -11.27 -0.02
C ASP A 117 -8.64 -11.68 -1.41
N GLY A 118 -9.52 -12.27 -2.23
CA GLY A 118 -9.21 -12.59 -3.62
C GLY A 118 -8.86 -11.36 -4.46
N LEU A 119 -9.55 -10.23 -4.24
CA LEU A 119 -9.26 -8.96 -4.90
C LEU A 119 -7.92 -8.37 -4.46
N VAL A 120 -7.57 -8.50 -3.17
CA VAL A 120 -6.26 -8.10 -2.64
C VAL A 120 -5.15 -8.87 -3.35
N ILE A 121 -5.23 -10.20 -3.37
CA ILE A 121 -4.24 -11.07 -4.02
C ILE A 121 -4.09 -10.70 -5.51
N LYS A 122 -5.21 -10.50 -6.20
CA LYS A 122 -5.21 -10.09 -7.61
C LYS A 122 -4.53 -8.74 -7.81
N ALA A 123 -4.83 -7.76 -6.98
CA ALA A 123 -4.24 -6.43 -7.06
C ALA A 123 -2.74 -6.43 -6.77
N GLU A 124 -2.27 -7.31 -5.89
CA GLU A 124 -0.84 -7.51 -5.61
C GLU A 124 -0.12 -8.18 -6.78
N ALA A 125 -0.71 -9.25 -7.33
CA ALA A 125 -0.18 -9.94 -8.51
C ALA A 125 -0.07 -8.98 -9.71
N GLU A 126 -1.08 -8.13 -9.93
CA GLU A 126 -1.03 -7.12 -11.00
C GLU A 126 0.08 -6.10 -10.78
N ARG A 127 0.26 -5.60 -9.55
CA ARG A 127 1.38 -4.70 -9.22
C ARG A 127 2.73 -5.38 -9.42
N ALA A 128 2.88 -6.64 -9.03
CA ALA A 128 4.10 -7.40 -9.24
C ALA A 128 4.39 -7.58 -10.74
N ALA A 129 3.38 -7.93 -11.54
CA ALA A 129 3.50 -8.05 -12.99
C ALA A 129 3.86 -6.71 -13.65
N GLN A 130 3.26 -5.59 -13.23
CA GLN A 130 3.61 -4.26 -13.73
C GLN A 130 5.06 -3.88 -13.40
N ARG A 131 5.56 -4.26 -12.22
CA ARG A 131 6.97 -4.07 -11.84
C ARG A 131 7.91 -4.92 -12.70
N ALA A 132 7.56 -6.18 -12.95
CA ALA A 132 8.34 -7.07 -13.82
C ALA A 132 8.36 -6.61 -15.29
N ARG A 133 7.27 -5.98 -15.76
CA ARG A 133 7.16 -5.43 -17.12
C ARG A 133 7.81 -4.06 -17.29
N ARG A 134 8.15 -3.37 -16.19
CA ARG A 134 8.95 -2.15 -16.25
C ARG A 134 10.38 -2.56 -16.56
N PRO A 135 10.94 -2.28 -17.75
CA PRO A 135 12.35 -2.54 -17.99
C PRO A 135 13.16 -1.80 -16.92
N ALA A 136 14.27 -2.39 -16.48
CA ALA A 136 15.23 -1.80 -15.55
C ALA A 136 15.95 -0.53 -16.11
N GLY A 137 15.27 0.24 -16.97
CA GLY A 137 15.76 1.40 -17.70
C GLY A 137 15.26 2.75 -17.17
N GLY A 138 14.69 2.79 -15.96
CA GLY A 138 14.38 4.06 -15.26
C GLY A 138 15.60 4.76 -14.65
N ALA A 139 16.78 4.13 -14.73
CA ALA A 139 18.09 4.76 -14.52
C ALA A 139 18.79 5.01 -15.87
N ALA A 140 18.04 5.36 -16.92
CA ALA A 140 18.60 5.89 -18.16
C ALA A 140 18.82 7.40 -18.01
N GLY A 141 19.82 7.73 -17.20
CA GLY A 141 20.37 9.08 -17.04
C GLY A 141 21.89 9.11 -17.02
N GLN A 142 22.55 8.05 -17.51
CA GLN A 142 23.93 8.03 -18.04
C GLN A 142 24.31 6.58 -18.31
N ALA A 143 23.94 6.07 -19.49
CA ALA A 143 24.72 5.01 -20.09
C ALA A 143 26.08 5.64 -20.48
N ARG A 144 27.04 5.63 -19.55
CA ARG A 144 28.43 5.87 -19.91
C ARG A 144 28.87 4.68 -20.73
N ILE A 145 28.87 4.83 -22.05
CA ILE A 145 29.65 3.97 -22.93
C ILE A 145 31.11 4.12 -22.45
N PRO A 146 31.76 3.05 -21.95
CA PRO A 146 33.14 3.13 -21.54
C PRO A 146 34.00 3.51 -22.75
N GLY A 147 34.62 4.69 -22.72
CA GLY A 147 35.59 5.12 -23.75
C GLY A 147 35.35 6.48 -24.41
N LEU A 148 34.23 7.18 -24.18
CA LEU A 148 34.03 8.53 -24.72
C LEU A 148 34.14 9.62 -23.62
N PRO A 149 35.09 10.57 -23.72
CA PRO A 149 35.17 11.73 -22.83
C PRO A 149 34.01 12.69 -23.10
N GLY A 150 33.57 13.37 -22.05
CA GLY A 150 32.29 14.04 -21.94
C GLY A 150 31.98 15.09 -23.02
N GLY A 151 30.68 15.19 -23.33
CA GLY A 151 30.06 16.32 -24.01
C GLY A 151 28.78 16.68 -23.26
N GLY A 152 28.81 17.78 -22.51
CA GLY A 152 27.60 18.38 -21.96
C GLY A 152 26.81 19.05 -23.06
N PHE A 153 25.51 18.77 -23.14
CA PHE A 153 24.55 19.63 -23.81
C PHE A 153 23.21 19.53 -23.07
N GLY A 154 22.87 20.64 -22.40
CA GLY A 154 21.53 20.87 -21.89
C GLY A 154 20.54 20.92 -23.05
N GLY A 155 19.44 20.18 -22.90
CA GLY A 155 18.27 20.26 -23.74
C GLY A 155 17.05 20.54 -22.87
N GLN A 156 16.69 21.81 -22.76
CA GLN A 156 15.36 22.23 -22.32
C GLN A 156 14.32 21.59 -23.24
N ARG A 157 13.42 20.78 -22.68
CA ARG A 157 12.16 20.41 -23.33
C ARG A 157 11.01 21.08 -22.58
N PRO A 158 10.27 21.99 -23.23
CA PRO A 158 8.99 22.47 -22.74
C PRO A 158 7.86 21.52 -23.18
N GLY A 159 6.94 21.19 -22.25
CA GLY A 159 5.60 20.69 -22.58
C GLY A 159 5.21 19.31 -22.02
N GLY A 160 4.17 19.30 -21.17
CA GLY A 160 3.25 18.17 -20.98
C GLY A 160 3.08 17.67 -19.54
N PRO A 161 1.92 17.89 -18.88
CA PRO A 161 1.62 17.28 -17.59
C PRO A 161 1.13 15.84 -17.81
N ALA A 162 2.05 14.88 -17.83
CA ALA A 162 1.73 13.47 -17.95
C ALA A 162 2.25 12.68 -16.74
N GLY A 163 1.32 12.37 -15.82
CA GLY A 163 1.23 11.03 -15.23
C GLY A 163 2.38 10.56 -14.36
N GLN A 164 2.82 11.36 -13.38
CA GLN A 164 3.64 10.82 -12.30
C GLN A 164 2.72 10.24 -11.23
N GLY A 165 2.60 8.91 -11.23
CA GLY A 165 2.04 8.16 -10.11
C GLY A 165 2.81 8.52 -8.84
N GLY A 166 2.26 9.47 -8.10
CA GLY A 166 2.88 10.09 -6.95
C GLY A 166 3.24 9.06 -5.88
N ALA A 167 4.52 8.73 -5.81
CA ALA A 167 5.21 8.59 -4.55
C ALA A 167 5.26 10.00 -3.92
N GLY A 168 4.12 10.42 -3.35
CA GLY A 168 3.94 11.75 -2.80
C GLY A 168 4.47 11.82 -1.37
N GLY A 169 5.40 12.74 -1.14
CA GLY A 169 5.50 13.44 0.14
C GLY A 169 6.69 13.08 1.02
N GLN A 170 7.88 13.60 0.67
CA GLN A 170 8.95 13.87 1.65
C GLN A 170 8.60 15.02 2.61
N ASN A 171 7.35 15.52 2.61
CA ASN A 171 6.86 16.62 3.46
C ASN A 171 5.49 16.34 4.10
N ALA A 172 5.07 15.07 4.21
CA ALA A 172 3.90 14.73 5.02
C ALA A 172 4.26 14.91 6.50
N GLN A 173 3.87 16.04 7.09
CA GLN A 173 4.01 16.28 8.53
C GLN A 173 3.41 15.10 9.30
N PRO A 174 4.14 14.46 10.23
CA PRO A 174 3.62 13.34 10.98
C PRO A 174 2.41 13.79 11.79
N GLY A 175 1.21 13.39 11.37
CA GLY A 175 -0.06 13.78 11.99
C GLY A 175 -1.11 14.35 11.05
N SER A 176 -0.80 14.65 9.78
CA SER A 176 -1.76 15.20 8.80
C SER A 176 -2.09 14.27 7.62
N PHE A 177 -1.56 13.04 7.62
CA PHE A 177 -1.76 12.13 6.49
C PHE A 177 -3.19 11.55 6.48
N ASN A 178 -3.93 11.85 5.41
CA ASN A 178 -5.20 11.20 5.10
C ASN A 178 -5.27 10.82 3.61
N PRO A 179 -5.24 9.52 3.24
CA PRO A 179 -5.34 9.07 1.85
C PRO A 179 -6.75 9.25 1.24
N PHE A 180 -7.73 9.63 2.05
CA PHE A 180 -9.15 9.75 1.68
C PHE A 180 -9.61 11.19 1.45
N ARG A 181 -8.75 12.18 1.75
CA ARG A 181 -9.11 13.60 1.65
C ARG A 181 -8.69 14.22 0.33
N GLU A 182 -7.56 13.79 -0.23
CA GLU A 182 -6.98 14.39 -1.44
C GLU A 182 -6.47 13.32 -2.43
N GLY A 183 -6.40 13.71 -3.71
CA GLY A 183 -5.90 12.88 -4.80
C GLY A 183 -6.81 11.71 -5.18
N ARG A 184 -6.25 10.75 -5.94
CA ARG A 184 -7.02 9.63 -6.53
C ARG A 184 -7.80 8.78 -5.53
N GLY A 185 -7.32 8.69 -4.28
CA GLY A 185 -8.00 7.96 -3.21
C GLY A 185 -9.30 8.65 -2.78
N ALA A 186 -9.29 9.98 -2.71
CA ALA A 186 -10.46 10.78 -2.36
C ALA A 186 -11.53 10.75 -3.46
N ASP A 187 -11.12 10.82 -4.73
CA ASP A 187 -12.04 10.75 -5.87
C ASP A 187 -12.76 9.39 -5.92
N ALA A 188 -12.00 8.29 -5.78
CA ALA A 188 -12.55 6.94 -5.75
C ALA A 188 -13.51 6.74 -4.56
N LEU A 189 -13.13 7.25 -3.38
CA LEU A 189 -14.00 7.22 -2.20
C LEU A 189 -15.28 8.02 -2.42
N GLY A 190 -15.18 9.23 -2.98
CA GLY A 190 -16.34 10.09 -3.28
C GLY A 190 -17.31 9.43 -4.24
N ALA A 191 -16.80 8.81 -5.32
CA ALA A 191 -17.61 8.06 -6.26
C ALA A 191 -18.33 6.88 -5.59
N TYR A 192 -17.64 6.13 -4.72
CA TYR A 192 -18.25 5.01 -4.01
C TYR A 192 -19.30 5.46 -2.99
N ILE A 193 -19.04 6.52 -2.22
CA ILE A 193 -20.02 7.14 -1.33
C ILE A 193 -21.28 7.53 -2.12
N ALA A 194 -21.13 8.14 -3.29
CA ALA A 194 -22.26 8.49 -4.14
C ALA A 194 -23.04 7.26 -4.63
N ALA A 195 -22.36 6.16 -4.97
CA ALA A 195 -23.01 4.91 -5.34
C ALA A 195 -23.78 4.28 -4.16
N LEU A 196 -23.19 4.26 -2.96
CA LEU A 196 -23.83 3.74 -1.75
C LEU A 196 -25.07 4.55 -1.35
N ARG A 197 -25.08 5.87 -1.55
CA ARG A 197 -26.25 6.73 -1.28
C ARG A 197 -27.47 6.39 -2.13
N LYS A 198 -27.29 5.72 -3.27
CA LYS A 198 -28.38 5.32 -4.18
C LYS A 198 -29.02 3.98 -3.80
N LYS A 199 -28.44 3.24 -2.85
CA LYS A 199 -28.98 1.96 -2.35
C LYS A 199 -30.01 2.19 -1.26
#